data_AF-A0A3D5G8H7-F1
#
_entry.id   AF-A0A3D5G8H7-F1
#
_cell.length_a   1.000
_cell.length_b   1.000
_cell.length_c   1.000
_cell.angle_alpha   90.00
_cell.angle_beta   90.00
_cell.angle_gamma   90.00
#
_symmetry.space_group_name_H-M   'P 1'
#
loop_
_entity.id
_entity.type
_entity.pdbx_description
1 polymer ?
#
loop_
_entity_poly.entity_id
_entity_poly.type
_entity_poly.pdbx_seq_one_letter_code
_entity_poly.pdbx_strand_id
1 'polypeptide(L)'
;MGIKSVSIKPVSRLSIICAIAIALLLISPNLAKAESREQAVDRLTDFLFYKVNPQLNNRKLQGCDRNYITEWQKLRTAIDPRVKSAQEVCYSPEPGETGWEFTTINGETYQQTYDRLADIIFYSRHPQTTGQQIPIGDEASSKEWLAIRREMYISNCGI
;
A
#
# COMPACT_ATOMS: atom_id res chain seq x y z
N MET A 1 -74.59 -35.73 21.23
CA MET A 1 -73.93 -34.75 20.35
C MET A 1 -72.96 -33.95 21.20
N GLY A 2 -71.66 -34.13 21.01
CA GLY A 2 -70.60 -33.56 21.85
C GLY A 2 -69.23 -33.96 21.28
N ILE A 3 -68.44 -32.97 20.90
CA ILE A 3 -67.35 -33.01 19.92
C ILE A 3 -66.08 -33.69 20.47
N LYS A 4 -65.32 -34.35 19.59
CA LYS A 4 -64.00 -34.97 19.85
C LYS A 4 -63.00 -33.95 20.40
N SER A 5 -62.13 -34.37 21.32
CA SER A 5 -60.89 -33.65 21.65
C SER A 5 -59.68 -34.50 21.27
N VAL A 6 -58.85 -33.93 20.38
CA VAL A 6 -57.59 -34.48 19.90
C VAL A 6 -56.50 -34.14 20.90
N SER A 7 -55.81 -35.16 21.41
CA SER A 7 -54.66 -34.99 22.31
C SER A 7 -53.41 -34.64 21.51
N ILE A 8 -53.01 -33.38 21.55
CA ILE A 8 -51.75 -32.88 20.98
C ILE A 8 -50.68 -33.02 22.07
N LYS A 9 -49.70 -33.91 21.86
CA LYS A 9 -48.54 -34.05 22.75
C LYS A 9 -47.63 -32.82 22.62
N PRO A 10 -47.06 -32.29 23.71
CA PRO A 10 -46.15 -31.15 23.64
C PRO A 10 -44.82 -31.57 22.99
N VAL A 11 -44.50 -30.96 21.86
CA VAL A 11 -43.17 -31.03 21.26
C VAL A 11 -42.20 -30.28 22.17
N SER A 12 -41.16 -30.99 22.61
CA SER A 12 -40.08 -30.51 23.46
C SER A 12 -39.49 -29.20 22.94
N ARG A 13 -39.69 -28.11 23.70
CA ARG A 13 -39.14 -26.76 23.43
C ARG A 13 -37.68 -26.62 23.89
N LEU A 14 -36.84 -27.63 23.68
CA LEU A 14 -35.42 -27.61 24.10
C LEU A 14 -34.40 -27.65 22.95
N SER A 15 -34.83 -27.77 21.69
CA SER A 15 -33.89 -27.84 20.54
C SER A 15 -33.73 -26.54 19.75
N ILE A 16 -34.45 -25.46 20.07
CA ILE A 16 -34.39 -24.21 19.27
C ILE A 16 -33.38 -23.18 19.83
N ILE A 17 -32.95 -23.32 21.08
CA ILE A 17 -32.07 -22.32 21.72
C ILE A 17 -30.58 -22.54 21.38
N CYS A 18 -30.16 -23.77 21.05
CA CYS A 18 -28.75 -24.03 20.66
C CYS A 18 -28.42 -23.66 19.21
N ALA A 19 -29.39 -23.61 18.29
CA ALA A 19 -29.12 -23.26 16.90
C ALA A 19 -28.90 -21.74 16.69
N ILE A 20 -29.47 -20.90 17.56
CA ILE A 20 -29.38 -19.44 17.44
C ILE A 20 -28.02 -18.92 18.00
N ALA A 21 -27.43 -19.60 18.99
CA ALA A 21 -26.13 -19.22 19.54
C ALA A 21 -24.96 -19.50 18.57
N ILE A 22 -25.10 -20.48 17.67
CA ILE A 22 -24.06 -20.82 16.68
C ILE A 22 -24.14 -19.90 15.46
N ALA A 23 -25.34 -19.45 15.07
CA ALA A 23 -25.53 -18.54 13.95
C ALA A 23 -25.01 -17.11 14.22
N LEU A 24 -24.91 -16.69 15.49
CA LEU A 24 -24.42 -15.36 15.86
C LEU A 24 -22.89 -15.23 15.92
N LEU A 25 -22.13 -16.33 15.87
CA LEU A 25 -20.66 -16.30 15.88
C LEU A 25 -20.04 -16.12 14.48
N LEU A 26 -20.82 -16.26 13.40
CA LEU A 26 -20.33 -16.16 12.02
C LEU A 26 -20.50 -14.79 11.38
N ILE A 27 -21.11 -13.84 12.09
CA ILE A 27 -21.20 -12.43 11.66
C ILE A 27 -20.34 -11.60 12.61
N SER A 28 -19.08 -12.00 12.78
CA SER A 28 -18.08 -10.99 13.12
C SER A 28 -17.97 -10.13 11.87
N PRO A 29 -18.37 -8.84 11.87
CA PRO A 29 -17.93 -7.96 10.81
C PRO A 29 -16.41 -8.08 10.79
N ASN A 30 -15.85 -8.49 9.66
CA ASN A 30 -14.42 -8.31 9.41
C ASN A 30 -14.20 -6.80 9.45
N LEU A 31 -13.99 -6.26 10.65
CA LEU A 31 -13.51 -4.91 10.82
C LEU A 31 -12.14 -4.94 10.15
N ALA A 32 -12.07 -4.46 8.92
CA ALA A 32 -10.83 -4.41 8.17
C ALA A 32 -9.82 -3.71 9.08
N LYS A 33 -8.78 -4.44 9.49
CA LYS A 33 -7.76 -3.87 10.35
C LYS A 33 -7.15 -2.69 9.60
N ALA A 34 -7.16 -1.51 10.21
CA ALA A 34 -6.53 -0.33 9.63
C ALA A 34 -5.07 -0.66 9.27
N GLU A 35 -4.64 -0.23 8.09
CA GLU A 35 -3.26 -0.42 7.61
C GLU A 35 -2.28 0.18 8.62
N SER A 36 -1.18 -0.52 8.93
CA SER A 36 -0.10 0.06 9.73
C SER A 36 0.79 0.98 8.89
N ARG A 37 1.56 1.87 9.52
CA ARG A 37 2.48 2.77 8.80
C ARG A 37 3.47 1.97 7.95
N GLU A 38 4.00 0.90 8.51
CA GLU A 38 4.96 0.01 7.83
C GLU A 38 4.33 -0.65 6.60
N GLN A 39 3.06 -1.08 6.69
CA GLN A 39 2.34 -1.62 5.54
C GLN A 39 2.12 -0.55 4.46
N ALA A 40 1.81 0.69 4.84
CA ALA A 40 1.68 1.79 3.90
C ALA A 40 3.02 2.14 3.21
N VAL A 41 4.12 2.12 3.96
CA VAL A 41 5.49 2.27 3.40
C VAL A 41 5.77 1.19 2.38
N ASP A 42 5.49 -0.08 2.71
CA ASP A 42 5.73 -1.21 1.81
C ASP A 42 4.82 -1.10 0.56
N ARG A 43 3.54 -0.78 0.73
CA ARG A 43 2.57 -0.57 -0.37
C ARG A 43 3.01 0.53 -1.33
N LEU A 44 3.41 1.69 -0.82
CA LEU A 44 3.87 2.81 -1.64
C LEU A 44 5.21 2.49 -2.33
N THR A 45 6.08 1.77 -1.65
CA THR A 45 7.33 1.27 -2.23
C THR A 45 7.04 0.31 -3.38
N ASP A 46 6.17 -0.69 -3.18
CA ASP A 46 5.77 -1.64 -4.22
C ASP A 46 5.14 -0.94 -5.42
N PHE A 47 4.21 -0.01 -5.18
CA PHE A 47 3.54 0.76 -6.23
C PHE A 47 4.53 1.45 -7.17
N LEU A 48 5.49 2.20 -6.60
CA LEU A 48 6.49 2.89 -7.40
C LEU A 48 7.50 1.92 -8.02
N PHE A 49 7.96 0.94 -7.26
CA PHE A 49 8.96 -0.02 -7.70
C PHE A 49 8.50 -0.84 -8.92
N TYR A 50 7.27 -1.37 -8.90
CA TYR A 50 6.78 -2.19 -10.01
C TYR A 50 6.42 -1.37 -11.25
N LYS A 51 6.04 -0.09 -11.10
CA LYS A 51 5.86 0.80 -12.25
C LYS A 51 7.14 0.96 -13.08
N VAL A 52 8.29 1.08 -12.41
CA VAL A 52 9.60 1.19 -13.08
C VAL A 52 10.29 -0.14 -13.36
N ASN A 53 9.64 -1.25 -13.00
CA ASN A 53 10.09 -2.62 -13.25
C ASN A 53 8.96 -3.51 -13.81
N PRO A 54 8.30 -3.12 -14.92
CA PRO A 54 7.14 -3.84 -15.45
C PRO A 54 7.45 -5.28 -15.86
N GLN A 55 8.70 -5.59 -16.20
CA GLN A 55 9.18 -6.94 -16.52
C GLN A 55 9.04 -7.94 -15.36
N LEU A 56 8.93 -7.46 -14.12
CA LEU A 56 8.66 -8.32 -12.97
C LEU A 56 7.19 -8.76 -12.92
N ASN A 57 6.30 -8.08 -13.63
CA ASN A 57 4.87 -8.37 -13.69
C ASN A 57 4.25 -8.53 -12.28
N ASN A 58 4.64 -7.65 -11.35
CA ASN A 58 4.24 -7.67 -9.94
C ASN A 58 4.52 -8.98 -9.20
N ARG A 59 5.41 -9.84 -9.72
CA ARG A 59 5.80 -11.07 -9.02
C ARG A 59 6.60 -10.71 -7.79
N LYS A 60 6.43 -11.49 -6.72
CA LYS A 60 7.26 -11.38 -5.52
C LYS A 60 8.74 -11.56 -5.86
N LEU A 61 9.58 -10.70 -5.30
CA LEU A 61 11.03 -10.82 -5.40
C LEU A 61 11.51 -12.11 -4.74
N GLN A 62 12.42 -12.80 -5.42
CA GLN A 62 13.08 -14.03 -4.98
C GLN A 62 14.53 -13.71 -4.57
N GLY A 63 15.18 -14.60 -3.80
CA GLY A 63 16.54 -14.35 -3.31
C GLY A 63 17.61 -14.16 -4.40
N CYS A 64 17.34 -14.60 -5.64
CA CYS A 64 18.20 -14.36 -6.79
C CYS A 64 18.04 -12.96 -7.41
N ASP A 65 16.96 -12.24 -7.09
CA ASP A 65 16.67 -10.89 -7.61
C ASP A 65 17.47 -9.79 -6.88
N ARG A 66 18.76 -10.02 -6.63
CA ARG A 66 19.58 -9.20 -5.72
C ARG A 66 19.59 -7.71 -6.08
N ASN A 67 19.67 -7.38 -7.37
CA ASN A 67 19.68 -6.00 -7.84
C ASN A 67 18.32 -5.33 -7.57
N TYR A 68 17.22 -6.02 -7.85
CA TYR A 68 15.87 -5.54 -7.58
C TYR A 68 15.58 -5.40 -6.07
N ILE A 69 16.05 -6.35 -5.26
CA ILE A 69 15.95 -6.27 -3.80
C ILE A 69 16.68 -5.01 -3.29
N THR A 70 17.88 -4.75 -3.80
CA THR A 70 18.67 -3.57 -3.41
C THR A 70 17.98 -2.28 -3.82
N GLU A 71 17.47 -2.21 -5.05
CA GLU A 71 16.71 -1.08 -5.58
C GLU A 71 15.46 -0.81 -4.72
N TRP A 72 14.66 -1.85 -4.44
CA TRP A 72 13.48 -1.75 -3.60
C TRP A 72 13.80 -1.28 -2.18
N GLN A 73 14.85 -1.82 -1.55
CA GLN A 73 15.26 -1.43 -0.19
C GLN A 73 15.70 0.04 -0.10
N LYS A 74 16.45 0.52 -1.10
CA LYS A 74 16.86 1.93 -1.17
C LYS A 74 15.65 2.85 -1.37
N LEU A 75 14.73 2.47 -2.26
CA LEU A 75 13.50 3.21 -2.47
C LEU A 75 12.66 3.27 -1.18
N ARG A 76 12.47 2.13 -0.52
CA ARG A 76 11.75 2.03 0.76
C ARG A 76 12.34 2.95 1.81
N THR A 77 13.66 2.98 1.94
CA THR A 77 14.38 3.83 2.90
C THR A 77 14.10 5.31 2.67
N ALA A 78 13.94 5.72 1.41
CA ALA A 78 13.59 7.10 1.08
C ALA A 78 12.11 7.42 1.25
N ILE A 79 11.22 6.44 1.08
CA ILE A 79 9.78 6.58 1.28
C ILE A 79 9.42 6.60 2.77
N ASP A 80 10.08 5.80 3.60
CA ASP A 80 9.75 5.63 5.02
C ASP A 80 9.53 6.95 5.81
N PRO A 81 10.43 7.95 5.76
CA PRO A 81 10.22 9.20 6.49
C PRO A 81 9.12 10.10 5.89
N ARG A 82 8.68 9.80 4.67
CA ARG A 82 7.69 10.55 3.89
C ARG A 82 6.28 9.99 4.04
N VAL A 83 6.09 8.93 4.84
CA VAL A 83 4.77 8.38 5.14
C VAL A 83 4.30 8.89 6.49
N LYS A 84 3.25 9.72 6.47
CA LYS A 84 2.65 10.38 7.64
C LYS A 84 1.16 10.07 7.72
N SER A 85 0.54 10.31 8.87
CA SER A 85 -0.90 10.13 8.96
C SER A 85 -1.63 11.15 8.09
N ALA A 86 -2.76 10.75 7.48
CA ALA A 86 -3.59 11.66 6.68
C ALA A 86 -3.98 12.91 7.49
N GLN A 87 -4.21 12.77 8.80
CA GLN A 87 -4.48 13.90 9.71
C GLN A 87 -3.35 14.93 9.79
N GLU A 88 -2.09 14.51 9.62
CA GLU A 88 -0.93 15.41 9.69
C GLU A 88 -0.76 16.21 8.39
N VAL A 89 -1.15 15.65 7.25
CA VAL A 89 -0.74 16.17 5.93
C VAL A 89 -1.88 16.61 5.01
N CYS A 90 -3.09 16.07 5.17
CA CYS A 90 -4.22 16.41 4.32
C CYS A 90 -5.00 17.62 4.88
N TYR A 91 -5.43 18.53 4.01
CA TYR A 91 -6.10 19.79 4.40
C TYR A 91 -7.49 19.56 5.00
N SER A 92 -8.20 18.53 4.54
CA SER A 92 -9.54 18.20 5.02
C SER A 92 -9.71 16.68 5.01
N PRO A 93 -9.09 15.96 5.95
CA PRO A 93 -9.32 14.53 6.06
C PRO A 93 -10.80 14.29 6.34
N GLU A 94 -11.42 13.33 5.67
CA GLU A 94 -12.82 13.00 5.93
C GLU A 94 -12.99 12.56 7.41
N PRO A 95 -14.14 12.83 8.06
CA PRO A 95 -14.37 12.40 9.43
C PRO A 95 -14.23 10.87 9.54
N GLY A 96 -13.19 10.42 10.26
CA GLY A 96 -12.86 8.99 10.39
C GLY A 96 -11.86 8.46 9.37
N GLU A 97 -11.28 9.31 8.52
CA GLU A 97 -10.22 8.96 7.57
C GLU A 97 -8.93 8.64 8.31
N THR A 98 -8.81 7.40 8.79
CA THR A 98 -7.59 6.86 9.38
C THR A 98 -6.75 6.25 8.25
N GLY A 99 -5.56 6.79 8.00
CA GLY A 99 -4.72 6.33 6.89
C GLY A 99 -3.33 6.93 6.90
N TRP A 100 -2.53 6.48 5.94
CA TRP A 100 -1.13 6.87 5.78
C TRP A 100 -0.90 7.41 4.38
N GLU A 101 -0.37 8.62 4.32
CA GLU A 101 -0.23 9.42 3.12
C GLU A 101 1.22 9.78 2.87
N PHE A 102 1.56 9.91 1.58
CA PHE A 102 2.87 10.38 1.15
C PHE A 102 2.95 11.90 1.27
N THR A 103 4.09 12.40 1.74
CA THR A 103 4.35 13.83 1.87
C THR A 103 5.79 14.18 1.51
N THR A 104 6.08 15.47 1.39
CA THR A 104 7.44 15.97 1.30
C THR A 104 8.00 16.22 2.69
N ILE A 105 9.33 16.28 2.81
CA ILE A 105 10.02 16.55 4.08
C ILE A 105 11.06 17.64 3.88
N ASN A 106 11.52 18.25 4.97
CA ASN A 106 12.62 19.23 4.96
C ASN A 106 12.39 20.45 4.04
N GLY A 107 11.13 20.84 3.82
CA GLY A 107 10.78 21.95 2.93
C GLY A 107 10.97 21.65 1.44
N GLU A 108 11.18 20.38 1.07
CA GLU A 108 11.29 19.96 -0.33
C GLU A 108 9.95 20.15 -1.07
N THR A 109 10.04 20.52 -2.34
CA THR A 109 8.89 20.45 -3.25
C THR A 109 8.63 19.01 -3.67
N TYR A 110 7.43 18.73 -4.18
CA TYR A 110 7.12 17.43 -4.77
C TYR A 110 8.04 17.12 -5.95
N GLN A 111 8.39 18.12 -6.76
CA GLN A 111 9.31 17.94 -7.89
C GLN A 111 10.68 17.45 -7.41
N GLN A 112 11.27 18.11 -6.41
CA GLN A 112 12.55 17.70 -5.81
C GLN A 112 12.47 16.31 -5.17
N THR A 113 11.35 16.00 -4.53
CA THR A 113 11.11 14.68 -3.94
C THR A 113 11.12 13.60 -5.02
N TYR A 114 10.37 13.79 -6.10
CA TYR A 114 10.30 12.85 -7.21
C TYR A 114 11.62 12.74 -7.98
N ASP A 115 12.36 13.84 -8.13
CA ASP A 115 13.71 13.82 -8.71
C ASP A 115 14.64 12.92 -7.87
N ARG A 116 14.60 13.06 -6.54
CA ARG A 116 15.39 12.22 -5.64
C ARG A 116 14.97 10.75 -5.69
N LEU A 117 13.67 10.45 -5.75
CA LEU A 117 13.21 9.06 -5.88
C LEU A 117 13.67 8.46 -7.21
N ALA A 118 13.66 9.24 -8.30
CA ALA A 118 14.19 8.81 -9.59
C ALA A 118 15.70 8.56 -9.55
N ASP A 119 16.47 9.46 -8.91
CA ASP A 119 17.91 9.29 -8.68
C ASP A 119 18.22 7.98 -7.95
N ILE A 120 17.44 7.63 -6.92
CA ILE A 120 17.65 6.41 -6.15
C ILE A 120 17.53 5.16 -7.04
N ILE A 121 16.52 5.11 -7.90
CA ILE A 121 16.35 4.01 -8.85
C ILE A 121 17.46 4.03 -9.89
N PHE A 122 17.70 5.18 -10.50
CA PHE A 122 18.71 5.34 -11.56
C PHE A 122 20.11 4.93 -11.09
N TYR A 123 20.61 5.49 -9.98
CA TYR A 123 21.92 5.14 -9.45
C TYR A 123 21.98 3.76 -8.79
N SER A 124 20.85 3.12 -8.49
CA SER A 124 20.85 1.69 -8.13
C SER A 124 21.22 0.80 -9.32
N ARG A 125 20.90 1.24 -10.54
CA ARG A 125 21.24 0.56 -11.80
C ARG A 125 22.60 0.99 -12.36
N HIS A 126 23.03 2.21 -12.02
CA HIS A 126 24.30 2.80 -12.42
C HIS A 126 25.19 3.16 -11.22
N PRO A 127 25.63 2.18 -10.41
CA PRO A 127 26.36 2.46 -9.17
C PRO A 127 27.68 3.21 -9.38
N GLN A 128 28.34 3.01 -10.53
CA GLN A 128 29.59 3.66 -10.91
C GLN A 128 29.50 5.20 -11.04
N THR A 129 28.31 5.74 -11.28
CA THR A 129 28.07 7.19 -11.45
C THR A 129 27.21 7.77 -10.34
N THR A 130 27.11 7.07 -9.19
CA THR A 130 26.27 7.50 -8.07
C THR A 130 26.55 8.96 -7.67
N GLY A 131 25.51 9.79 -7.71
CA GLY A 131 25.57 11.20 -7.30
C GLY A 131 26.26 12.12 -8.30
N GLN A 132 26.72 11.61 -9.45
CA GLN A 132 27.25 12.42 -10.54
C GLN A 132 26.12 12.85 -11.46
N GLN A 133 26.14 14.10 -11.91
CA GLN A 133 25.19 14.54 -12.94
C GLN A 133 25.35 13.69 -14.21
N ILE A 134 24.22 13.36 -14.83
CA ILE A 134 24.22 12.69 -16.13
C ILE A 134 24.97 13.60 -17.13
N PRO A 135 26.02 13.10 -17.80
CA PRO A 135 26.82 13.92 -18.71
C PRO A 135 25.98 14.51 -19.84
N ILE A 136 26.28 15.75 -20.22
CA ILE A 136 25.68 16.40 -21.39
C ILE A 136 26.02 15.56 -22.64
N GLY A 137 24.99 15.10 -23.34
CA GLY A 137 25.12 14.24 -24.52
C GLY A 137 24.93 12.74 -24.26
N ASP A 138 24.82 12.30 -23.00
CA ASP A 138 24.40 10.93 -22.68
C ASP A 138 22.87 10.80 -22.80
N GLU A 139 22.41 10.61 -24.03
CA GLU A 139 21.00 10.46 -24.32
C GLU A 139 20.37 9.23 -23.68
N ALA A 140 21.11 8.13 -23.54
CA ALA A 140 20.58 6.87 -23.04
C ALA A 140 20.26 6.98 -21.56
N SER A 141 21.22 7.45 -20.76
CA SER A 141 21.03 7.69 -19.32
C SER A 141 19.95 8.75 -19.08
N SER A 142 19.95 9.83 -19.88
CA SER A 142 18.95 10.89 -19.77
C SER A 142 17.53 10.37 -20.05
N LYS A 143 17.36 9.54 -21.09
CA LYS A 143 16.06 8.93 -21.43
C LYS A 143 15.59 7.95 -20.35
N GLU A 144 16.49 7.14 -19.80
CA GLU A 144 16.17 6.23 -18.70
C GLU A 144 15.72 7.00 -17.46
N TRP A 145 16.51 7.99 -17.02
CA TRP A 145 16.18 8.79 -15.84
C TRP A 145 14.82 9.48 -16.00
N LEU A 146 14.55 10.07 -17.16
CA LEU A 146 13.25 10.70 -17.44
C LEU A 146 12.10 9.70 -17.42
N ALA A 147 12.31 8.48 -17.91
CA ALA A 147 11.28 7.43 -17.87
C ALA A 147 10.97 7.02 -16.42
N ILE A 148 12.00 6.79 -15.60
CA ILE A 148 11.84 6.52 -14.16
C ILE A 148 11.10 7.67 -13.49
N ARG A 149 11.53 8.91 -13.75
CA ARG A 149 11.01 10.12 -13.11
C ARG A 149 9.52 10.36 -13.36
N ARG A 150 9.01 9.98 -14.54
CA ARG A 150 7.58 10.08 -14.88
C ARG A 150 6.71 9.15 -14.03
N GLU A 151 7.27 8.01 -13.61
CA GLU A 151 6.54 7.02 -12.81
C GLU A 151 6.57 7.30 -11.29
N MET A 152 7.45 8.21 -10.83
CA MET A 152 7.62 8.53 -9.40
C MET A 152 6.46 9.33 -8.79
N TYR A 153 5.44 9.68 -9.57
CA TYR A 153 4.28 10.41 -9.06
C TYR A 153 3.41 9.51 -8.16
N ILE A 154 3.16 10.00 -6.94
CA ILE A 154 2.20 9.45 -6.00
C ILE A 154 1.07 10.47 -5.85
N SER A 155 -0.15 10.04 -6.14
CA SER A 155 -1.36 10.76 -5.73
C SER A 155 -1.50 10.63 -4.21
N ASN A 156 -1.74 11.74 -3.53
CA ASN A 156 -1.88 11.78 -2.07
C ASN A 156 -3.10 12.60 -1.68
N CYS A 157 -3.71 12.26 -0.54
CA CYS A 157 -4.95 12.90 -0.05
C CYS A 157 -6.11 12.88 -1.07
N GLY A 158 -6.18 11.86 -1.94
CA GLY A 158 -7.23 11.73 -2.96
C GLY A 158 -7.14 12.68 -4.16
N ILE A 159 -5.98 13.33 -4.37
CA ILE A 159 -5.69 14.26 -5.48
C ILE A 159 -4.71 13.63 -6.46
#